data_AF-A0A2E0XEZ2-F1
#
_entry.id   AF-A0A2E0XEZ2-F1
#
_cell.length_a   1.000
_cell.length_b   1.000
_cell.length_c   1.000
_cell.angle_alpha   90.00
_cell.angle_beta   90.00
_cell.angle_gamma   90.00
#
_symmetry.space_group_name_H-M   'P 1'
#
loop_
_entity.id
_entity.type
_entity.pdbx_description
1 polymer ?
#
loop_
_entity_poly.entity_id
_entity_poly.type
_entity_poly.pdbx_seq_one_letter_code
_entity_poly.pdbx_strand_id
1 'polypeptide(L)'
;MVSHYSHMGILSDHSEVLQQLDQELARTSELILKYFGKEPFGFCAPGGFYRGLQGHPKQLGILWNHGHRFIRTDGVGPPEQPMPALFTQPYWHIQDGFPELFEVPANG
;
A
#
# COMPACT_ATOMS: atom_id res chain seq x y z
N MET A 1 -0.87 10.49 3.65
CA MET A 1 -0.76 9.26 2.84
C MET A 1 0.40 9.46 1.88
N VAL A 2 1.30 8.48 1.75
CA VAL A 2 2.52 8.63 0.96
C VAL A 2 2.57 7.59 -0.14
N SER A 3 3.02 7.96 -1.33
CA SER A 3 3.37 7.02 -2.41
C SER A 3 4.88 6.89 -2.46
N HIS A 4 5.41 5.71 -2.80
CA HIS A 4 6.84 5.55 -3.05
C HIS A 4 7.29 6.45 -4.21
N TYR A 5 8.51 6.96 -4.11
CA TYR A 5 9.09 7.95 -5.02
C TYR A 5 9.17 7.50 -6.49
N SER A 6 9.29 6.19 -6.76
CA SER A 6 9.58 5.65 -8.09
C SER A 6 8.35 5.17 -8.88
N HIS A 7 7.16 5.15 -8.27
CA HIS A 7 5.94 4.58 -8.86
C HIS A 7 6.06 3.12 -9.35
N MET A 8 6.95 2.33 -8.74
CA MET A 8 7.19 0.93 -9.11
C MET A 8 6.01 0.00 -8.83
N GLY A 9 5.92 -1.09 -9.61
CA GLY A 9 5.00 -2.19 -9.35
C GLY A 9 5.44 -2.99 -8.14
N ILE A 10 4.66 -2.96 -7.05
CA ILE A 10 4.99 -3.61 -5.77
C ILE A 10 4.39 -5.02 -5.63
N LEU A 11 3.54 -5.44 -6.58
CA LEU A 11 2.92 -6.77 -6.63
C LEU A 11 3.88 -7.82 -7.20
N SER A 12 5.00 -8.05 -6.53
CA SER A 12 5.91 -9.13 -6.85
C SER A 12 6.52 -9.71 -5.58
N ASP A 13 6.68 -11.04 -5.58
CA ASP A 13 7.32 -11.79 -4.50
C ASP A 13 8.83 -11.97 -4.72
N HIS A 14 9.38 -11.42 -5.81
CA HIS A 14 10.82 -11.39 -6.04
C HIS A 14 11.50 -10.58 -4.93
N SER A 15 12.57 -11.15 -4.36
CA SER A 15 13.31 -10.55 -3.25
C SER A 15 13.78 -9.14 -3.54
N GLU A 16 14.19 -8.87 -4.78
CA GLU A 16 14.67 -7.57 -5.23
C GLU A 16 13.57 -6.51 -5.14
N VAL A 17 12.33 -6.86 -5.51
CA VAL A 17 11.18 -5.95 -5.46
C VAL A 17 10.78 -5.66 -4.02
N LEU A 18 10.76 -6.69 -3.16
CA LEU A 18 10.44 -6.54 -1.74
C LEU A 18 11.51 -5.71 -1.01
N GLN A 19 12.79 -5.94 -1.32
CA GLN A 19 13.88 -5.15 -0.76
C GLN A 19 13.83 -3.70 -1.23
N GLN A 20 13.51 -3.47 -2.51
CA GLN A 20 13.35 -2.12 -3.04
C GLN A 20 12.18 -1.39 -2.37
N LEU A 21 11.04 -2.07 -2.19
CA LEU A 21 9.89 -1.54 -1.46
C LEU A 21 10.28 -1.06 -0.06
N ASP A 22 10.97 -1.93 0.70
CA ASP A 22 11.43 -1.62 2.06
C ASP A 22 12.37 -0.39 2.10
N GLN A 23 13.34 -0.32 1.18
CA GLN A 23 14.29 0.80 1.08
C GLN A 23 13.60 2.11 0.66
N GLU A 24 12.63 2.05 -0.24
CA GLU A 24 11.90 3.22 -0.68
C GLU A 24 10.99 3.78 0.42
N LEU A 25 10.37 2.92 1.23
CA LEU A 25 9.61 3.34 2.41
C LEU A 25 10.48 4.01 3.44
N ALA A 26 11.64 3.42 3.76
CA ALA A 26 12.60 4.00 4.70
C ALA A 26 13.01 5.41 4.25
N ARG A 27 13.47 5.52 3.01
CA ARG A 27 13.93 6.79 2.43
C ARG A 27 12.82 7.83 2.36
N THR A 28 11.62 7.44 1.95
CA THR A 28 10.47 8.35 1.86
C THR A 28 10.08 8.86 3.26
N SER A 29 10.04 7.97 4.25
CA SER A 29 9.74 8.32 5.64
C SER A 29 10.78 9.27 6.23
N GLU A 30 12.08 8.99 6.01
CA GLU A 30 13.18 9.87 6.41
C GLU A 30 13.04 11.28 5.80
N LEU A 31 12.74 11.37 4.50
CA LEU A 31 12.55 12.65 3.82
C LEU A 31 11.36 13.41 4.39
N ILE A 32 10.24 12.74 4.62
CA ILE A 32 9.04 13.38 5.16
C ILE A 32 9.28 13.87 6.59
N LEU A 33 9.92 13.05 7.42
CA LEU A 33 10.29 13.45 8.76
C LEU A 33 11.24 14.65 8.75
N LYS A 34 12.26 14.64 7.89
CA LYS A 34 13.25 15.72 7.77
C LYS A 34 12.62 17.05 7.36
N TYR A 35 11.74 17.05 6.36
CA TYR A 35 11.22 18.29 5.77
C TYR A 35 9.89 18.76 6.38
N PHE A 36 9.11 17.85 6.97
CA PHE A 36 7.77 18.16 7.51
C PHE A 36 7.63 17.84 9.00
N GLY A 37 8.63 17.19 9.63
CA GLY A 37 8.62 16.90 11.07
C GLY A 37 7.55 15.88 11.48
N LYS A 38 7.12 15.02 10.55
CA LYS A 38 6.05 14.03 10.76
C LYS A 38 6.43 12.68 10.17
N GLU A 39 6.05 11.62 10.87
CA GLU A 39 6.15 10.26 10.33
C GLU A 39 4.88 9.92 9.51
N PRO A 40 5.03 9.25 8.36
CA PRO A 40 3.89 8.89 7.52
C PRO A 40 3.11 7.73 8.12
N PHE A 41 1.87 7.99 8.55
CA PHE A 41 1.01 6.96 9.14
C PHE A 41 0.27 6.07 8.12
N GLY A 42 0.27 6.48 6.84
CA GLY A 42 -0.41 5.71 5.80
C GLY A 42 0.20 5.82 4.42
N PHE A 43 -0.10 4.82 3.61
CA PHE A 43 0.51 4.54 2.31
C PHE A 43 -0.53 4.56 1.18
N CYS A 44 -0.15 5.05 0.00
CA CYS A 44 -0.95 5.05 -1.22
C CYS A 44 -0.13 4.34 -2.30
N ALA A 45 -0.66 3.26 -2.87
CA ALA A 45 -0.01 2.65 -4.03
C ALA A 45 -0.12 3.57 -5.26
N PRO A 46 0.90 3.58 -6.12
CA PRO A 46 0.79 4.20 -7.43
C PRO A 46 -0.18 3.38 -8.30
N GLY A 47 -1.15 4.05 -8.95
CA GLY A 47 -2.08 3.44 -9.91
C GLY A 47 -3.18 2.54 -9.32
N GLY A 48 -3.00 2.05 -8.09
CA GLY A 48 -3.92 1.09 -7.47
C GLY A 48 -3.86 -0.30 -8.12
N PHE A 49 -4.48 -1.27 -7.45
CA PHE A 49 -4.54 -2.67 -7.85
C PHE A 49 -5.97 -3.19 -7.76
N TYR A 50 -6.23 -4.30 -8.46
CA TYR A 50 -7.48 -5.03 -8.27
C TYR A 50 -7.44 -5.79 -6.94
N ARG A 51 -8.36 -5.47 -6.03
CA ARG A 51 -8.40 -6.00 -4.65
C ARG A 51 -7.20 -5.59 -3.79
N GLY A 52 -6.52 -4.51 -4.17
CA GLY A 52 -5.41 -3.96 -3.41
C GLY A 52 -4.29 -4.97 -3.14
N LEU A 53 -3.90 -5.10 -1.88
CA LEU A 53 -2.89 -6.05 -1.40
C LEU A 53 -3.48 -7.29 -0.70
N GLN A 54 -4.76 -7.60 -0.91
CA GLN A 54 -5.35 -8.84 -0.36
C GLN A 54 -4.58 -10.06 -0.88
N GLY A 55 -4.19 -10.97 0.02
CA GLY A 55 -3.38 -12.14 -0.33
C GLY A 55 -1.90 -11.87 -0.55
N HIS A 56 -1.41 -10.66 -0.26
CA HIS A 56 -0.01 -10.25 -0.40
C HIS A 56 0.65 -9.94 0.97
N PRO A 57 0.79 -10.94 1.87
CA PRO A 57 1.22 -10.71 3.26
C PRO A 57 2.66 -10.22 3.39
N LYS A 58 3.53 -10.45 2.40
CA LYS A 58 4.92 -9.95 2.43
C LYS A 58 4.95 -8.43 2.28
N GLN A 59 4.21 -7.90 1.32
CA GLN A 59 4.07 -6.47 1.06
C GLN A 59 3.37 -5.78 2.23
N LEU A 60 2.27 -6.38 2.73
CA LEU A 60 1.57 -5.91 3.94
C LEU A 60 2.49 -5.91 5.16
N GLY A 61 3.31 -6.94 5.33
CA GLY A 61 4.29 -7.03 6.41
C GLY A 61 5.35 -5.94 6.36
N ILE A 62 5.84 -5.61 5.17
CA ILE A 62 6.76 -4.48 4.99
C ILE A 62 6.06 -3.17 5.41
N LEU A 63 4.87 -2.88 4.88
CA LEU A 63 4.12 -1.67 5.25
C LEU A 63 3.86 -1.58 6.76
N TRP A 64 3.50 -2.71 7.37
CA TRP A 64 3.25 -2.82 8.80
C TRP A 64 4.50 -2.50 9.64
N ASN A 65 5.65 -3.04 9.24
CA ASN A 65 6.94 -2.85 9.91
C ASN A 65 7.42 -1.39 9.82
N HIS A 66 7.07 -0.68 8.75
CA HIS A 66 7.29 0.77 8.62
C HIS A 66 6.27 1.61 9.38
N GLY A 67 5.39 0.99 10.17
CA GLY A 67 4.44 1.70 11.04
C GLY A 67 3.17 2.18 10.34
N HIS A 68 2.94 1.82 9.08
CA HIS A 68 1.70 2.17 8.40
C HIS A 68 0.51 1.41 8.98
N ARG A 69 -0.62 2.11 9.14
CA ARG A 69 -1.90 1.54 9.59
C ARG A 69 -3.07 1.89 8.68
N PHE A 70 -2.86 2.82 7.75
CA PHE A 70 -3.81 3.15 6.69
C PHE A 70 -3.18 2.93 5.33
N ILE A 71 -3.86 2.23 4.44
CA ILE A 71 -3.39 1.99 3.08
C ILE A 71 -4.49 2.30 2.06
N ARG A 72 -4.09 2.71 0.87
CA ARG A 72 -4.95 2.90 -0.31
C ARG A 72 -4.28 2.25 -1.49
N THR A 73 -4.61 1.00 -1.70
CA THR A 73 -4.01 0.12 -2.71
C THR A 73 -5.07 -0.47 -3.64
N ASP A 74 -6.30 -0.65 -3.17
CA ASP A 74 -7.42 -1.15 -3.95
C ASP A 74 -8.05 -0.01 -4.77
N GLY A 75 -7.92 -0.06 -6.09
CA GLY A 75 -8.36 1.07 -6.92
C GLY A 75 -8.59 0.76 -8.38
N VAL A 76 -8.36 -0.48 -8.82
CA VAL A 76 -8.62 -0.92 -10.20
C VAL A 76 -9.74 -1.94 -10.17
N GLY A 77 -10.65 -1.86 -11.14
CA GLY A 77 -11.71 -2.84 -11.32
C GLY A 77 -11.16 -4.21 -11.73
N PRO A 78 -12.03 -5.23 -11.83
CA PRO A 78 -11.61 -6.54 -12.33
C PRO A 78 -11.01 -6.42 -13.75
N PRO A 79 -10.12 -7.35 -14.16
CA PRO A 79 -9.42 -7.26 -15.45
C PRO A 79 -10.34 -7.07 -16.66
N GLU A 80 -11.57 -7.58 -16.58
CA GLU A 80 -12.59 -7.47 -17.62
C GLU A 80 -13.24 -6.08 -17.68
N GLN A 81 -13.19 -5.31 -16.59
CA GLN A 81 -13.76 -3.96 -16.45
C GLN A 81 -12.87 -3.11 -15.51
N PRO A 82 -11.68 -2.67 -16.00
CA PRO A 82 -10.65 -2.12 -15.13
C PRO A 82 -11.00 -0.73 -14.55
N MET A 83 -11.94 0.02 -15.16
CA MET A 83 -12.29 1.37 -14.74
C MET A 83 -13.76 1.75 -15.07
N PRO A 84 -14.47 2.44 -14.15
CA PRO A 84 -14.09 2.68 -12.75
C PRO A 84 -14.16 1.40 -11.91
N ALA A 85 -13.29 1.25 -10.91
CA ALA A 85 -13.44 0.16 -9.94
C ALA A 85 -14.82 0.24 -9.25
N LEU A 86 -15.38 -0.92 -8.89
CA LEU A 86 -16.64 -0.96 -8.15
C LEU A 86 -16.52 -0.20 -6.82
N PHE A 87 -17.64 0.30 -6.33
CA PHE A 87 -17.70 0.89 -5.00
C PHE A 87 -17.44 -0.21 -3.96
N THR A 88 -16.25 -0.19 -3.36
CA THR A 88 -15.81 -1.15 -2.34
C THR A 88 -15.79 -0.43 -1.00
N GLN A 89 -16.43 -1.01 0.01
CA GLN A 89 -16.37 -0.48 1.37
C GLN A 89 -14.95 -0.66 1.94
N PRO A 90 -14.43 0.28 2.74
CA PRO A 90 -13.18 0.10 3.48
C PRO A 90 -13.17 -1.18 4.32
N TYR A 91 -12.00 -1.80 4.45
CA TYR A 91 -11.85 -3.10 5.12
C TYR A 91 -10.52 -3.23 5.86
N TRP A 92 -10.45 -4.26 6.71
CA TRP A 92 -9.26 -4.60 7.49
C TRP A 92 -8.58 -5.85 6.91
N HIS A 93 -7.24 -5.88 6.94
CA HIS A 93 -6.43 -7.03 6.52
C HIS A 93 -6.37 -8.15 7.57
N ILE A 94 -7.52 -8.50 8.16
CA ILE A 94 -7.63 -9.53 9.21
C ILE A 94 -7.19 -10.90 8.68
N GLN A 95 -7.63 -11.27 7.48
CA GLN A 95 -7.32 -12.57 6.87
C GLN A 95 -5.84 -12.71 6.49
N ASP A 96 -5.17 -11.58 6.21
CA ASP A 96 -3.75 -11.55 5.86
C ASP A 96 -2.82 -11.48 7.09
N GLY A 97 -3.37 -11.42 8.31
CA GLY A 97 -2.62 -11.38 9.57
C GLY A 97 -2.33 -9.98 10.12
N PHE A 98 -2.94 -8.93 9.55
CA PHE A 98 -2.73 -7.52 9.92
C PHE A 98 -4.04 -6.86 10.35
N PRO A 99 -4.61 -7.22 11.52
CA PRO A 99 -5.97 -6.82 11.91
C PRO A 99 -6.15 -5.31 12.15
N GLU A 100 -5.07 -4.56 12.38
CA GLU A 100 -5.10 -3.11 12.58
C GLU A 100 -4.61 -2.32 11.34
N LEU A 101 -4.50 -2.99 10.19
CA LEU A 101 -4.16 -2.36 8.93
C LEU A 101 -5.45 -2.13 8.12
N PHE A 102 -5.83 -0.86 7.97
CA PHE A 102 -7.07 -0.43 7.34
C PHE A 102 -6.83 -0.01 5.89
N GLU A 103 -7.56 -0.61 4.97
CA GLU A 103 -7.55 -0.29 3.55
C GLU A 103 -8.75 0.59 3.22
N VAL A 104 -8.46 1.74 2.58
CA VAL A 104 -9.44 2.71 2.08
C VAL A 104 -9.35 2.69 0.56
N PRO A 105 -10.23 1.93 -0.11
CA PRO A 105 -10.27 1.86 -1.57
C PRO A 105 -10.34 3.22 -2.26
N ALA A 106 -9.88 3.27 -3.51
CA ALA A 106 -9.87 4.51 -4.29
C ALA A 106 -11.26 5.09 -4.54
N ASN A 107 -12.29 4.22 -4.53
CA ASN A 107 -13.66 4.54 -4.88
C ASN A 107 -14.66 4.42 -3.71
N GLY A 108 -14.20 4.19 -2.46
CA GLY A 108 -15.09 4.06 -1.29
C GLY A 108 -14.35 3.98 0.03
#